data_AF-A0A702FKV9-F1
#
_entry.id   AF-A0A702FKV9-F1
#
_cell.length_a   1.000
_cell.length_b   1.000
_cell.length_c   1.000
_cell.angle_alpha   90.00
_cell.angle_beta   90.00
_cell.angle_gamma   90.00
#
_symmetry.space_group_name_H-M   'P 1'
#
loop_
_entity.id
_entity.type
_entity.pdbx_description
1 polymer ?
#
loop_
_entity_poly.entity_id
_entity_poly.type
_entity_poly.pdbx_seq_one_letter_code
_entity_poly.pdbx_strand_id
1 'polypeptide(L)'
;MLIILSGIVSLGLFYPPPQCRFPQDTFSSALVEVFVSSKGLRFTLEVGGLMQTATAVTAFSLYQSHSTPFVLEADIASGLPDLVAADFLEKNAVLTLWQGTEALRHVSGIISEVSLG
;
A
#
# COMPACT_ATOMS: atom_id res chain seq x y z
N MET A 1 -9.65 10.05 3.96
CA MET A 1 -10.41 9.04 3.20
C MET A 1 -9.64 7.74 3.30
N LEU A 2 -10.31 6.66 3.69
CA LEU A 2 -9.71 5.33 3.78
C LEU A 2 -9.95 4.60 2.45
N ILE A 3 -8.89 4.03 1.88
CA ILE A 3 -9.00 3.17 0.71
C ILE A 3 -8.48 1.77 1.05
N ILE A 4 -9.13 0.75 0.50
CA ILE A 4 -8.72 -0.63 0.67
C ILE A 4 -8.35 -1.19 -0.71
N LEU A 5 -7.07 -1.50 -0.86
CA LEU A 5 -6.54 -2.21 -2.01
C LEU A 5 -6.53 -3.69 -1.70
N SER A 6 -7.12 -4.48 -2.59
CA SER A 6 -6.97 -5.94 -2.58
C SER A 6 -6.15 -6.35 -3.79
N GLY A 7 -5.30 -7.35 -3.60
CA GLY A 7 -4.56 -7.91 -4.71
C GLY A 7 -3.97 -9.26 -4.37
N ILE A 8 -3.60 -10.00 -5.39
CA ILE A 8 -2.76 -11.18 -5.21
C ILE A 8 -1.33 -10.69 -5.34
N VAL A 9 -0.57 -10.71 -4.24
CA VAL A 9 0.88 -10.60 -4.35
C VAL A 9 1.31 -11.86 -5.07
N SER A 10 1.68 -11.72 -6.35
CA SER A 10 2.49 -12.74 -7.00
C SER A 10 3.76 -12.84 -6.16
N LEU A 11 3.90 -13.97 -5.45
CA LEU A 11 5.00 -14.31 -4.55
C LEU A 11 6.39 -14.35 -5.25
N GLY A 12 6.54 -13.75 -6.42
CA GLY A 12 7.65 -13.94 -7.35
C GLY A 12 8.70 -12.84 -7.41
N LEU A 13 8.57 -11.70 -6.70
CA LEU A 13 9.59 -10.64 -6.73
C LEU A 13 9.86 -9.99 -5.37
N PHE A 14 9.62 -10.69 -4.26
CA PHE A 14 10.33 -10.38 -3.02
C PHE A 14 11.72 -11.01 -3.13
N TYR A 15 12.64 -10.37 -3.85
CA TYR A 15 14.07 -10.62 -3.63
C TYR A 15 14.43 -9.79 -2.40
N PRO A 16 14.55 -10.39 -1.19
CA PRO A 16 15.06 -9.63 -0.06
C PRO A 16 16.50 -9.20 -0.40
N PRO A 17 16.91 -7.97 -0.05
CA PRO A 17 18.33 -7.66 -0.03
C PRO A 17 19.04 -8.72 0.83
N PRO A 18 20.22 -9.22 0.43
CA PRO A 18 20.84 -10.45 0.95
C PRO A 18 21.26 -10.45 2.44
N GLN A 19 20.77 -9.51 3.25
CA GLN A 19 21.14 -9.32 4.66
C GLN A 19 20.01 -9.59 5.66
N CYS A 20 18.78 -9.89 5.22
CA CYS A 20 17.69 -10.22 6.16
C CYS A 20 17.57 -11.73 6.36
N ARG A 21 18.25 -12.26 7.38
CA ARG A 21 17.99 -13.60 7.90
C ARG A 21 16.67 -13.57 8.68
N PHE A 22 15.59 -14.03 8.06
CA PHE A 22 14.32 -14.28 8.75
C PHE A 22 14.38 -15.64 9.48
N PRO A 23 14.05 -15.70 10.78
CA PRO A 23 13.81 -16.96 11.47
C PRO A 23 12.62 -17.70 10.82
N GLN A 24 12.81 -18.95 10.43
CA GLN A 24 11.80 -19.78 9.75
C GLN A 24 10.65 -20.26 10.66
N ASP A 25 10.59 -19.81 11.92
CA ASP A 25 9.73 -20.40 12.95
C ASP A 25 8.46 -19.58 13.25
N THR A 26 8.00 -18.74 12.32
CA THR A 26 6.67 -18.11 12.47
C THR A 26 5.89 -18.24 11.17
N PHE A 27 5.44 -19.46 10.90
CA PHE A 27 4.26 -19.73 10.06
C PHE A 27 2.98 -19.22 10.75
N SER A 28 2.96 -17.98 11.23
CA SER A 28 1.71 -17.31 11.57
C SER A 28 1.26 -16.61 10.31
N SER A 29 0.26 -17.21 9.65
CA SER A 29 -0.09 -16.96 8.25
C SER A 29 -0.37 -15.51 7.89
N ALA A 30 -0.55 -14.56 8.81
CA ALA A 30 -0.78 -13.15 8.51
C ALA A 30 0.31 -12.26 9.12
N LEU A 31 1.12 -11.61 8.28
CA LEU A 31 1.96 -10.49 8.71
C LEU A 31 1.16 -9.20 8.52
N VAL A 32 0.83 -8.54 9.63
CA VAL A 32 0.27 -7.19 9.64
C VAL A 32 1.43 -6.22 9.84
N GLU A 33 1.80 -5.51 8.78
CA GLU A 33 2.75 -4.41 8.87
C GLU A 33 1.98 -3.08 8.89
N VAL A 34 2.08 -2.37 10.01
CA VAL A 34 1.56 -1.00 10.13
C VAL A 34 2.69 -0.02 9.89
N PHE A 35 2.55 0.83 8.88
CA PHE A 35 3.51 1.89 8.57
C PHE A 35 2.90 3.26 8.85
N VAL A 36 3.59 4.04 9.68
CA VAL A 36 3.22 5.41 10.02
C VAL A 36 4.26 6.37 9.48
N SER A 37 3.82 7.52 8.95
CA SER A 37 4.73 8.55 8.43
C SER A 37 5.63 9.06 9.57
N SER A 38 6.93 8.78 9.47
CA SER A 38 7.96 9.22 10.41
C SER A 38 9.07 9.96 9.66
N LYS A 39 9.88 10.77 10.36
CA LYS A 39 10.90 11.64 9.73
C LYS A 39 11.85 10.84 8.84
N GLY A 40 11.64 10.90 7.51
CA GLY A 40 12.46 10.24 6.49
C GLY A 40 11.74 9.17 5.65
N LEU A 41 10.59 8.67 6.10
CA LEU A 41 9.72 7.77 5.35
C LEU A 41 8.66 8.57 4.60
N ARG A 42 8.63 8.41 3.28
CA ARG A 42 7.65 9.03 2.39
C ARG A 42 6.85 7.93 1.71
N PHE A 43 5.57 8.19 1.49
CA PHE A 43 4.68 7.25 0.83
C PHE A 43 3.99 7.97 -0.31
N THR A 44 3.95 7.34 -1.48
CA THR A 44 3.18 7.85 -2.61
C THR A 44 2.21 6.79 -3.07
N LEU A 45 1.01 7.22 -3.43
CA LEU A 45 0.00 6.35 -4.01
C LEU A 45 -0.30 6.86 -5.41
N GLU A 46 -0.06 6.02 -6.41
CA GLU A 46 -0.55 6.22 -7.76
C GLU A 46 -1.87 5.49 -7.91
N VAL A 47 -2.89 6.16 -8.42
CA VAL A 47 -4.17 5.53 -8.77
C VAL A 47 -4.39 5.78 -10.25
N GLY A 48 -4.77 4.74 -11.00
CA GLY A 48 -5.05 4.87 -12.43
C GLY A 48 -6.04 6.00 -12.70
N GLY A 49 -5.64 7.01 -13.49
CA GLY A 49 -6.49 8.15 -13.81
C GLY A 49 -6.51 9.29 -12.78
N LEU A 50 -5.74 9.21 -11.68
CA LEU A 50 -5.51 10.32 -10.75
C LEU A 50 -4.02 10.68 -10.73
N MET A 51 -3.71 11.97 -10.56
CA MET A 51 -2.32 12.41 -10.38
C MET A 51 -1.82 12.02 -8.99
N GLN A 52 -0.59 11.49 -8.92
CA GLN A 52 0.07 11.09 -7.67
C GLN A 52 0.16 12.24 -6.63
N THR A 53 0.29 13.49 -7.09
CA THR A 53 0.33 14.69 -6.24
C THR A 53 -1.02 15.04 -5.60
N ALA A 54 -2.13 14.52 -6.13
CA ALA A 54 -3.47 14.84 -5.63
C ALA A 54 -3.84 14.09 -4.33
N THR A 55 -3.14 13.00 -4.02
CA THR A 55 -3.41 12.12 -2.88
C THR A 55 -2.14 11.87 -2.07
N ALA A 56 -2.12 12.33 -0.83
CA ALA A 56 -1.04 12.09 0.12
C ALA A 56 -1.42 10.97 1.08
N VAL A 57 -0.58 9.95 1.20
CA VAL A 57 -0.80 8.84 2.15
C VAL A 57 -0.28 9.23 3.53
N THR A 58 -1.14 9.17 4.54
CA THR A 58 -0.81 9.54 5.92
C THR A 58 -0.36 8.31 6.72
N ALA A 59 -1.05 7.20 6.55
CA ALA A 59 -0.76 5.92 7.16
C ALA A 59 -1.24 4.78 6.25
N PHE A 60 -0.68 3.60 6.42
CA PHE A 60 -1.25 2.39 5.81
C PHE A 60 -0.94 1.15 6.63
N SER A 61 -1.84 0.17 6.52
CA SER A 61 -1.73 -1.16 7.12
C SER A 61 -1.76 -2.18 5.99
N LEU A 62 -0.71 -2.99 5.89
CA LEU A 62 -0.64 -4.09 4.94
C LEU A 62 -0.84 -5.42 5.68
N TYR A 63 -1.92 -6.10 5.33
CA TYR A 63 -2.26 -7.45 5.77
C TYR A 63 -1.92 -8.40 4.63
N GLN A 64 -0.85 -9.18 4.80
CA GLN A 64 -0.41 -10.13 3.79
C GLN A 64 -0.26 -11.52 4.41
N SER A 65 -0.69 -12.52 3.65
CA SER A 65 -0.66 -13.90 4.09
C SER A 65 -0.23 -14.83 2.97
N HIS A 66 0.45 -15.90 3.33
CA HIS A 66 0.88 -16.90 2.35
C HIS A 66 -0.36 -17.59 1.75
N SER A 67 -0.44 -17.59 0.42
CA SER A 67 -1.51 -18.24 -0.36
C SER A 67 -2.90 -17.58 -0.27
N THR A 68 -2.98 -16.32 0.18
CA THR A 68 -4.22 -15.53 0.14
C THR A 68 -3.95 -14.13 -0.44
N PRO A 69 -4.97 -13.47 -1.02
CA PRO A 69 -4.82 -12.08 -1.45
C PRO A 69 -4.45 -11.19 -0.26
N PHE A 70 -3.56 -10.23 -0.49
CA PHE A 70 -3.25 -9.22 0.50
C PHE A 70 -4.37 -8.18 0.54
N VAL A 71 -4.50 -7.54 1.70
CA VAL A 71 -5.35 -6.37 1.92
C VAL A 71 -4.43 -5.24 2.35
N LEU A 72 -4.49 -4.11 1.66
CA LEU A 72 -3.77 -2.90 2.02
C LEU A 72 -4.79 -1.80 2.30
N GLU A 73 -4.85 -1.38 3.55
CA GLU A 73 -5.65 -0.25 4.00
C GLU A 73 -4.75 0.98 4.00
N ALA A 74 -5.08 2.00 3.22
CA ALA A 74 -4.32 3.25 3.20
C ALA A 74 -5.22 4.42 3.56
N ASP A 75 -4.77 5.20 4.53
CA ASP A 75 -5.36 6.50 4.85
C ASP A 75 -4.76 7.55 3.95
N ILE A 76 -5.60 8.09 3.07
CA ILE A 76 -5.22 9.17 2.16
C ILE A 76 -5.90 10.49 2.53
N ALA A 77 -5.09 11.53 2.54
CA ALA A 77 -5.53 12.91 2.50
C ALA A 77 -5.47 13.37 1.04
N SER A 78 -6.59 13.81 0.48
CA SER A 78 -6.60 14.45 -0.83
C SER A 78 -6.82 15.94 -0.68
N GLY A 79 -6.15 16.72 -1.53
CA GLY A 79 -6.39 18.16 -1.69
C GLY A 79 -7.49 18.48 -2.68
N LEU A 80 -8.07 17.48 -3.36
CA LEU A 80 -9.14 17.67 -4.34
C LEU A 80 -10.52 17.57 -3.65
N PRO A 81 -11.38 18.59 -3.75
CA PRO A 81 -12.69 18.59 -3.11
C PRO A 81 -13.72 17.68 -3.80
N ASP A 82 -13.53 17.36 -5.08
CA ASP A 82 -14.51 16.65 -5.93
C ASP A 82 -14.23 15.16 -6.08
N LEU A 83 -13.40 14.59 -5.21
CA LEU A 83 -12.98 13.21 -5.32
C LEU A 83 -14.09 12.27 -4.86
N VAL A 84 -14.60 11.44 -5.76
CA VAL A 84 -15.66 10.47 -5.45
C VAL A 84 -15.12 9.05 -5.41
N ALA A 85 -15.79 8.13 -4.71
CA ALA A 85 -15.38 6.72 -4.65
C ALA A 85 -15.23 6.08 -6.05
N ALA A 86 -16.02 6.52 -7.03
CA ALA A 86 -15.93 6.08 -8.43
C ALA A 86 -14.60 6.45 -9.10
N ASP A 87 -13.87 7.46 -8.60
CA ASP A 87 -12.55 7.82 -9.11
C ASP A 87 -11.45 6.84 -8.68
N PHE A 88 -11.77 5.94 -7.76
CA PHE A 88 -10.82 5.01 -7.15
C PHE A 88 -11.19 3.55 -7.36
N LEU A 89 -12.47 3.20 -7.18
CA LEU A 89 -12.96 1.82 -7.26
C LEU A 89 -12.57 1.17 -8.59
N GLU A 90 -12.18 -0.10 -8.51
CA GLU A 90 -11.79 -0.93 -9.66
C GLU A 90 -10.60 -0.40 -10.46
N LYS A 91 -9.86 0.57 -9.91
CA LYS A 91 -8.65 1.09 -10.53
C LYS A 91 -7.41 0.42 -9.94
N ASN A 92 -6.41 0.24 -10.81
CA ASN A 92 -5.09 -0.17 -10.37
C ASN A 92 -4.45 0.97 -9.56
N ALA A 93 -3.89 0.61 -8.41
CA ALA A 93 -3.19 1.53 -7.56
C ALA A 93 -1.86 0.94 -7.09
N VAL A 94 -0.85 1.79 -7.03
CA VAL A 94 0.52 1.42 -6.66
C VAL A 94 0.96 2.30 -5.50
N LEU A 95 1.11 1.68 -4.33
CA LEU A 95 1.73 2.31 -3.18
C LEU A 95 3.24 2.12 -3.25
N THR A 96 3.98 3.22 -3.22
CA THR A 96 5.45 3.21 -3.14
C THR A 96 5.91 3.72 -1.79
N LEU A 97 6.72 2.90 -1.13
CA LEU A 97 7.41 3.20 0.11
C LEU A 97 8.79 3.77 -0.23
N TRP A 98 9.04 5.00 0.19
CA TRP A 98 10.30 5.70 -0.01
C TRP A 98 10.99 5.95 1.32
N GLN A 99 12.32 5.79 1.35
CA GLN A 99 13.14 6.24 2.46
C GLN A 99 14.26 7.13 1.93
N GLY A 100 14.27 8.39 2.34
CA GLY A 100 15.15 9.38 1.73
C GLY A 100 14.82 9.58 0.25
N THR A 101 15.70 9.11 -0.65
CA THR A 101 15.57 9.18 -2.12
C THR A 101 15.40 7.82 -2.78
N GLU A 102 15.46 6.73 -2.02
CA GLU A 102 15.36 5.37 -2.56
C GLU A 102 13.97 4.77 -2.31
N ALA A 103 13.43 4.09 -3.33
CA ALA A 103 12.19 3.34 -3.21
C ALA A 103 12.49 1.98 -2.56
N LEU A 104 11.97 1.76 -1.35
CA LEU A 104 12.15 0.52 -0.59
C LEU A 104 11.21 -0.60 -1.05
N ARG A 105 9.96 -0.25 -1.36
CA ARG A 105 8.92 -1.24 -1.66
C ARG A 105 7.83 -0.65 -2.54
N HIS A 106 7.30 -1.47 -3.43
CA HIS A 106 6.11 -1.16 -4.23
C HIS A 106 5.05 -2.21 -3.94
N VAL A 107 3.81 -1.76 -3.71
CA VAL A 107 2.65 -2.62 -3.52
C VAL A 107 1.59 -2.21 -4.54
N SER A 108 1.40 -3.04 -5.56
CA SER A 108 0.38 -2.84 -6.60
C SER A 108 -0.85 -3.69 -6.30
N GLY A 109 -2.03 -3.11 -6.38
CA GLY A 109 -3.31 -3.80 -6.21
C GLY A 109 -4.45 -3.09 -6.89
N ILE A 110 -5.66 -3.62 -6.75
CA ILE A 110 -6.89 -2.99 -7.22
C ILE A 110 -7.63 -2.42 -6.01
N ILE A 111 -8.08 -1.16 -6.11
CA ILE A 111 -8.91 -0.57 -5.06
C ILE A 111 -10.28 -1.26 -5.08
N SER A 112 -10.57 -1.98 -4.00
CA SER A 112 -11.82 -2.73 -3.85
C SER A 112 -12.85 -1.94 -3.06
N GLU A 113 -12.41 -1.13 -2.10
CA GLU A 113 -13.30 -0.35 -1.25
C GLU A 113 -12.74 1.05 -0.98
N VAL A 114 -13.65 1.99 -0.77
CA VAL A 114 -13.35 3.38 -0.44
C VAL A 114 -14.35 3.86 0.59
N SER A 115 -13.85 4.40 1.70
CA SER A 115 -14.65 5.00 2.75
C SER A 115 -14.26 6.47 2.94
N LEU A 116 -15.24 7.35 2.75
CA LEU A 116 -15.15 8.76 3.09
C LEU A 116 -15.49 8.87 4.59
N GLY A 117 -14.48 9.25 5.38
CA GLY A 117 -14.62 9.50 6.82
C GLY A 117 -14.93 10.96 7.11
#